data_AF-A0A354MYD8-F1
#
_entry.id   AF-A0A354MYD8-F1
#
_cell.length_a   1.000
_cell.length_b   1.000
_cell.length_c   1.000
_cell.angle_alpha   90.00
_cell.angle_beta   90.00
_cell.angle_gamma   90.00
#
_symmetry.space_group_name_H-M   'P 1'
#
loop_
_entity.id
_entity.type
_entity.pdbx_description
1 polymer ?
#
loop_
_entity_poly.entity_id
_entity_poly.type
_entity_poly.pdbx_seq_one_letter_code
_entity_poly.pdbx_strand_id
1 'polypeptide(L)'
;MVYLDGQKEYFDTTKMIREHLGNAAEYEKDFLPPVWRSADENAATRSHGGIDDIEFEVFFDALREGKPMPIDVYDAASWMCVTALSEASIAAGGLAQAIPDFTDGMWTRRDPVDVVPLK
;
A
#
# COMPACT_ATOMS: atom_id res chain seq x y z
N MET A 1 -13.63 0.90 10.35
CA MET A 1 -13.62 0.15 11.62
C MET A 1 -12.56 -0.91 11.48
N VAL A 2 -11.52 -0.84 12.29
CA VAL A 2 -10.50 -1.88 12.40
C VAL A 2 -10.75 -2.65 13.69
N TYR A 3 -10.49 -3.95 13.67
CA TYR A 3 -10.55 -4.78 14.86
C TYR A 3 -9.20 -4.69 15.57
N LEU A 4 -9.17 -4.04 16.74
CA LEU A 4 -7.93 -3.82 17.49
C LEU A 4 -7.90 -4.75 18.71
N ASP A 5 -6.75 -5.37 18.95
CA ASP A 5 -6.59 -6.32 20.06
C ASP A 5 -6.91 -5.63 21.40
N GLY A 6 -7.63 -6.33 22.27
CA GLY A 6 -8.13 -5.81 23.54
C GLY A 6 -9.38 -4.92 23.46
N GLN A 7 -9.95 -4.66 22.28
CA GLN A 7 -11.24 -3.98 22.17
C GLN A 7 -12.40 -4.89 22.59
N LYS A 8 -13.44 -4.28 23.14
CA LYS A 8 -14.62 -4.99 23.58
C LYS A 8 -15.40 -5.55 22.39
N GLU A 9 -15.60 -6.86 22.42
CA GLU A 9 -16.39 -7.56 21.40
C GLU A 9 -17.90 -7.46 21.68
N TYR A 10 -18.67 -7.37 20.59
CA TYR A 10 -20.13 -7.38 20.61
C TYR A 10 -20.65 -8.35 19.57
N PHE A 11 -21.61 -9.19 19.95
CA PHE A 11 -22.36 -10.01 18.98
C PHE A 11 -23.32 -9.19 18.12
N ASP A 12 -23.73 -8.01 18.58
CA ASP A 12 -24.54 -7.07 17.82
C ASP A 12 -23.63 -6.24 16.89
N THR A 13 -23.73 -6.51 15.58
CA THR A 13 -22.95 -5.84 14.54
C THR A 13 -23.19 -4.33 14.51
N THR A 14 -24.42 -3.87 14.77
CA THR A 14 -24.76 -2.44 14.74
C THR A 14 -24.11 -1.72 15.93
N LYS A 15 -24.10 -2.36 17.09
CA LYS A 15 -23.42 -1.84 18.28
C LYS A 15 -21.91 -1.80 18.08
N MET A 16 -21.33 -2.88 17.56
CA MET A 16 -19.91 -2.95 17.22
C MET A 16 -19.49 -1.82 16.26
N ILE A 17 -20.24 -1.63 15.17
CA ILE A 17 -19.95 -0.56 14.21
C ILE A 17 -20.07 0.80 14.86
N ARG A 18 -21.13 1.09 15.63
CA ARG A 18 -21.28 2.41 16.26
C ARG A 18 -20.15 2.76 17.22
N GLU A 19 -19.65 1.77 17.96
CA GLU A 19 -18.62 1.98 18.97
C GLU A 19 -17.22 2.08 18.36
N HIS A 20 -16.96 1.31 17.29
CA HIS A 20 -15.62 1.14 16.72
C HIS A 20 -15.43 1.79 15.34
N LEU A 21 -16.45 2.44 14.78
CA LEU A 21 -16.28 3.19 13.52
C LEU A 21 -15.36 4.39 13.75
N GLY A 22 -14.34 4.53 12.89
CA GLY A 22 -13.35 5.61 13.00
C GLY A 22 -12.21 5.36 14.00
N ASN A 23 -12.20 4.21 14.67
CA ASN A 23 -11.16 3.87 15.66
C ASN A 23 -9.73 3.72 15.08
N ALA A 24 -9.57 3.69 13.75
CA ALA A 24 -8.25 3.73 13.09
C ALA A 24 -7.44 4.97 13.50
N ALA A 25 -8.12 6.10 13.75
CA ALA A 25 -7.50 7.35 14.18
C ALA A 25 -6.72 7.23 15.52
N GLU A 26 -7.02 6.22 16.34
CA GLU A 26 -6.26 5.94 17.56
C GLU A 26 -4.86 5.41 17.23
N TYR A 27 -4.74 4.56 16.20
CA TYR A 27 -3.47 4.01 15.74
C TYR A 27 -2.69 4.99 14.87
N GLU A 28 -3.38 5.80 14.07
CA GLU A 28 -2.74 6.80 13.21
C GLU A 28 -1.86 7.79 14.01
N LYS A 29 -2.23 8.09 15.26
CA LYS A 29 -1.41 8.93 16.16
C LYS A 29 0.01 8.38 16.31
N ASP A 30 0.13 7.07 16.51
CA ASP A 30 1.40 6.41 16.85
C ASP A 30 2.11 5.87 15.60
N PHE A 31 1.36 5.53 14.55
CA PHE A 31 1.87 4.76 13.41
C PHE A 31 1.73 5.43 12.05
N LEU A 32 1.02 6.56 11.93
CA LEU A 32 0.90 7.26 10.65
C LEU A 32 2.27 7.87 10.27
N PRO A 33 2.86 7.49 9.12
CA PRO A 33 4.17 8.01 8.73
C PRO A 33 4.13 9.55 8.52
N PRO A 34 5.25 10.25 8.74
CA PRO A 34 5.32 11.71 8.57
C PRO A 34 4.80 12.23 7.22
N VAL A 35 5.07 11.51 6.12
CA VAL A 35 4.62 11.88 4.76
C VAL A 35 3.09 11.91 4.61
N TRP A 36 2.38 11.14 5.43
CA TRP A 36 0.91 11.14 5.45
C TRP A 36 0.33 12.23 6.35
N ARG A 37 1.03 12.61 7.43
CA ARG A 37 0.60 13.69 8.33
C ARG A 37 0.61 15.05 7.64
N SER A 38 1.58 15.30 6.75
CA SER A 38 1.66 16.54 5.97
C SER A 38 0.54 16.67 4.93
N ALA A 39 -0.05 15.56 4.49
CA ALA A 39 -1.15 15.56 3.53
C ALA A 39 -2.51 15.92 4.15
N ASP A 40 -2.71 15.64 5.43
CA ASP A 40 -4.01 15.64 6.11
C ASP A 40 -4.66 17.03 6.24
N GLU A 41 -3.88 18.10 6.39
CA GLU A 41 -4.42 19.46 6.60
C GLU A 41 -5.29 19.98 5.43
N ASN A 42 -5.12 19.45 4.22
CA ASN A 42 -5.93 19.79 3.04
C ASN A 42 -6.38 18.57 2.21
N ALA A 43 -6.19 17.34 2.71
CA ALA A 43 -6.42 16.08 1.97
C ALA A 43 -7.79 16.00 1.29
N ALA A 44 -8.85 16.47 1.97
CA ALA A 44 -10.22 16.46 1.45
C ALA A 44 -10.42 17.30 0.17
N THR A 45 -9.51 18.21 -0.13
CA THR A 45 -9.54 19.08 -1.34
C THR A 45 -8.50 18.70 -2.38
N ARG A 46 -7.64 17.73 -2.09
CA ARG A 46 -6.54 17.28 -2.95
C ARG A 46 -6.93 16.05 -3.76
N SER A 47 -6.18 15.77 -4.82
CA SER A 47 -6.47 14.66 -5.74
C SER A 47 -6.49 13.33 -4.99
N HIS A 48 -7.50 12.49 -5.25
CA HIS A 48 -7.69 11.17 -4.62
C HIS A 48 -7.41 11.12 -3.10
N GLY A 49 -7.72 12.19 -2.35
CA GLY A 49 -7.50 12.27 -0.90
C GLY A 49 -6.05 12.59 -0.49
N GLY A 50 -5.23 13.11 -1.39
CA GLY A 50 -3.84 13.52 -1.17
C GLY A 50 -2.79 12.45 -1.48
N ILE A 51 -3.18 11.22 -1.82
CA ILE A 51 -2.24 10.13 -2.12
C ILE A 51 -1.43 10.40 -3.39
N ASP A 52 -2.05 10.95 -4.43
CA ASP A 52 -1.39 11.25 -5.70
C ASP A 52 -0.26 12.28 -5.51
N ASP A 53 -0.48 13.24 -4.60
CA ASP A 53 0.52 14.25 -4.27
C ASP A 53 1.74 13.62 -3.59
N ILE A 54 1.51 12.70 -2.63
CA ILE A 54 2.57 11.93 -1.97
C ILE A 54 3.35 11.11 -3.00
N GLU A 55 2.65 10.42 -3.91
CA GLU A 55 3.27 9.61 -4.96
C GLU A 55 4.25 10.47 -5.79
N PHE A 56 3.78 11.61 -6.30
CA PHE A 56 4.63 12.50 -7.10
C PHE A 56 5.76 13.13 -6.30
N GLU A 57 5.51 13.57 -5.07
CA GLU A 57 6.53 14.15 -4.20
C GLU A 57 7.69 13.16 -3.98
N VAL A 58 7.37 11.94 -3.55
CA VAL A 58 8.37 10.90 -3.28
C VAL A 58 9.08 10.48 -4.58
N PHE A 59 8.37 10.37 -5.70
CA PHE A 59 8.98 10.05 -7.00
C PHE A 59 10.01 11.10 -7.42
N PHE A 60 9.66 12.39 -7.36
CA PHE A 60 10.58 13.44 -7.75
C PHE A 60 11.73 13.63 -6.76
N ASP A 61 11.53 13.40 -5.47
CA ASP A 61 12.59 13.41 -4.47
C ASP A 61 13.61 12.30 -4.74
N ALA A 62 13.13 11.08 -5.00
CA ALA A 62 14.00 9.96 -5.38
C ALA A 62 14.81 10.27 -6.65
N LEU A 63 14.17 10.87 -7.66
CA LEU A 63 14.83 11.28 -8.90
C LEU A 63 15.91 12.36 -8.67
N ARG A 64 15.59 13.40 -7.90
CA ARG A 64 16.52 14.53 -7.64
C ARG A 64 17.73 14.10 -6.82
N GLU A 65 17.54 13.19 -5.87
CA GLU A 65 18.58 12.72 -4.96
C GLU A 65 19.33 11.47 -5.47
N GLY A 66 18.88 10.87 -6.58
CA GLY A 66 19.45 9.63 -7.11
C GLY A 66 19.23 8.43 -6.19
N LYS A 67 18.14 8.43 -5.41
CA LYS A 67 17.73 7.29 -4.58
C LYS A 67 17.10 6.20 -5.45
N PRO A 68 17.08 4.93 -4.99
CA PRO A 68 16.24 3.90 -5.60
C PRO A 68 14.78 4.37 -5.67
N MET A 69 14.10 4.06 -6.77
CA MET A 69 12.66 4.32 -6.88
C MET A 69 11.90 3.43 -5.90
N PRO A 70 10.85 3.94 -5.22
CA PRO A 70 10.06 3.16 -4.28
C PRO A 70 9.45 1.88 -4.87
N ILE A 71 8.99 1.99 -6.12
CA ILE A 71 8.51 0.90 -6.95
C ILE A 71 9.40 0.90 -8.19
N ASP A 72 10.24 -0.12 -8.32
CA ASP A 72 11.14 -0.24 -9.47
C ASP A 72 10.45 -0.92 -10.67
N VAL A 73 11.19 -1.06 -11.77
CA VAL A 73 10.68 -1.67 -13.01
C VAL A 73 10.26 -3.14 -12.83
N TYR A 74 10.91 -3.86 -11.93
CA TYR A 74 10.64 -5.27 -11.67
C TYR A 74 9.41 -5.44 -10.79
N ASP A 75 9.24 -4.57 -9.78
CA ASP A 75 8.04 -4.50 -8.96
C ASP A 75 6.83 -4.19 -9.87
N ALA A 76 6.95 -3.17 -10.73
CA ALA A 76 5.92 -2.80 -11.69
C ALA A 76 5.60 -3.94 -12.68
N ALA A 77 6.60 -4.60 -13.27
CA ALA A 77 6.38 -5.73 -14.18
C ALA A 77 5.69 -6.90 -13.48
N SER A 78 6.06 -7.19 -12.23
CA SER A 78 5.45 -8.24 -11.41
C SER A 78 3.97 -7.97 -11.15
N TRP A 79 3.59 -6.71 -10.90
CA TRP A 79 2.18 -6.34 -10.72
C TRP A 79 1.42 -6.34 -12.04
N MET A 80 2.01 -5.79 -13.10
CA MET A 80 1.36 -5.67 -14.41
C MET A 80 1.12 -7.03 -15.08
N CYS A 81 1.98 -8.03 -14.84
CA CYS A 81 1.81 -9.36 -15.44
C CYS A 81 0.53 -10.06 -14.96
N VAL A 82 -0.01 -9.69 -13.78
CA VAL A 82 -1.25 -10.27 -13.24
C VAL A 82 -2.42 -10.08 -14.20
N THR A 83 -2.52 -8.94 -14.88
CA THR A 83 -3.56 -8.70 -15.89
C THR A 83 -3.54 -9.79 -16.96
N ALA A 84 -2.42 -9.95 -17.65
CA ALA A 84 -2.29 -10.94 -18.74
C ALA A 84 -2.39 -12.39 -18.25
N LEU A 85 -1.80 -12.71 -17.08
CA LEU A 85 -1.85 -14.06 -16.52
C LEU A 85 -3.24 -14.43 -16.01
N SER A 86 -4.01 -13.46 -15.50
CA SER A 86 -5.39 -13.70 -15.09
C SER A 86 -6.29 -14.03 -16.29
N GLU A 87 -6.10 -13.33 -17.41
CA GLU A 87 -6.78 -13.64 -18.68
C GLU A 87 -6.41 -15.05 -19.18
N ALA A 88 -5.13 -15.41 -19.14
CA ALA A 88 -4.66 -16.74 -19.49
C ALA A 88 -5.24 -17.83 -18.56
N SER A 89 -5.34 -17.56 -17.26
CA SER A 89 -5.95 -18.47 -16.28
C SER A 89 -7.43 -18.73 -16.61
N ILE A 90 -8.20 -17.66 -16.86
CA ILE A 90 -9.62 -17.75 -17.24
C ILE A 90 -9.78 -18.58 -18.52
N ALA A 91 -8.96 -18.31 -19.55
CA ALA A 91 -8.98 -19.06 -20.81
C ALA A 91 -8.64 -20.54 -20.61
N ALA A 92 -7.82 -20.87 -19.62
CA ALA A 92 -7.45 -22.23 -19.26
C ALA A 92 -8.43 -22.91 -18.26
N GLY A 93 -9.61 -22.32 -18.00
CA GLY A 93 -10.59 -22.90 -17.08
C GLY A 93 -10.26 -22.69 -15.60
N GLY A 94 -9.53 -21.63 -15.26
CA GLY A 94 -9.11 -21.31 -13.90
C GLY A 94 -7.84 -22.02 -13.44
N LEU A 95 -7.05 -22.57 -14.38
CA LEU A 95 -5.77 -23.19 -14.03
C LEU A 95 -4.75 -22.14 -13.58
N ALA A 96 -3.96 -22.50 -12.57
CA ALA A 96 -2.88 -21.67 -12.05
C ALA A 96 -1.84 -21.35 -13.14
N GLN A 97 -1.38 -20.10 -13.18
CA GLN A 97 -0.34 -19.63 -14.09
C GLN A 97 0.94 -19.34 -13.32
N ALA A 98 2.08 -19.68 -13.89
CA ALA A 98 3.38 -19.35 -13.30
C ALA A 98 3.67 -17.85 -13.49
N ILE A 99 4.00 -17.16 -12.41
CA ILE A 99 4.44 -15.76 -12.46
C ILE A 99 5.92 -15.75 -12.89
N PRO A 100 6.30 -15.00 -13.94
CA PRO A 100 7.70 -14.87 -14.34
C PRO A 100 8.54 -14.20 -13.24
N ASP A 101 9.75 -14.71 -13.03
CA ASP A 101 10.75 -13.99 -12.24
C ASP A 101 11.42 -12.94 -13.11
N PHE A 102 10.93 -11.70 -13.05
CA PHE A 102 11.51 -10.58 -13.80
C PHE A 102 12.88 -10.14 -13.29
N THR A 103 13.30 -10.62 -12.11
CA THR A 103 14.57 -10.26 -11.47
C THR A 103 15.68 -11.28 -11.73
N ASP A 104 15.40 -12.38 -12.44
CA ASP A 104 16.35 -13.47 -12.69
C ASP A 104 17.03 -13.98 -11.40
N GLY A 105 16.22 -14.22 -10.37
CA GLY A 105 16.66 -14.70 -9.05
C GLY A 105 17.20 -13.61 -8.11
N MET A 106 17.38 -12.38 -8.56
CA MET A 106 17.93 -11.29 -7.72
C MET A 106 17.03 -10.92 -6.55
N TRP A 107 15.71 -11.16 -6.63
CA TRP A 107 14.77 -10.94 -5.52
C TRP A 107 15.18 -11.66 -4.23
N THR A 108 15.89 -12.80 -4.35
CA THR A 108 16.36 -13.59 -3.18
C THR A 108 17.45 -12.90 -2.35
N ARG A 109 18.02 -11.80 -2.88
CA ARG A 109 19.13 -11.05 -2.27
C ARG A 109 18.81 -9.57 -2.09
N ARG A 110 17.57 -9.15 -2.40
CA ARG A 110 17.12 -7.75 -2.24
C ARG A 110 16.62 -7.56 -0.82
N ASP A 111 17.30 -6.71 -0.06
CA ASP A 111 16.82 -6.32 1.26
C ASP A 111 15.57 -5.43 1.13
N PRO A 112 14.55 -5.58 1.98
CA PRO A 112 13.46 -4.62 2.09
C PRO A 112 14.00 -3.27 2.56
N VAL A 113 13.58 -2.19 1.91
CA VAL A 113 14.00 -0.82 2.24
C VAL A 113 12.77 0.05 2.43
N ASP A 114 12.75 0.81 3.52
CA ASP A 114 11.74 1.83 3.75
C ASP A 114 11.98 3.01 2.78
N VAL A 115 10.98 3.31 1.96
CA VAL A 115 11.06 4.32 0.89
C VAL A 115 10.80 5.74 1.40
N VAL A 116 10.23 5.84 2.60
CA VAL A 116 9.99 7.07 3.37
C VAL A 116 10.28 6.78 4.85
N PRO A 117 10.61 7.80 5.66
CA PRO A 117 10.73 7.61 7.11
C PRO A 117 9.42 7.09 7.71
N LEU A 118 9.50 6.06 8.56
CA LEU A 118 8.33 5.48 9.24
C LEU A 118 8.04 6.10 10.62
N LYS A 119 8.97 6.89 11.18
CA LYS A 119 8.86 7.56 12.48
C LYS A 119 9.43 8.97 12.42
#